data_AF-A0A8T6P6A3-F1
#
_entry.id   AF-A0A8T6P6A3-F1
#
_cell.length_a   1.000
_cell.length_b   1.000
_cell.length_c   1.000
_cell.angle_alpha   90.00
_cell.angle_beta   90.00
_cell.angle_gamma   90.00
#
_symmetry.space_group_name_H-M   'P 1'
#
loop_
_entity.id
_entity.type
_entity.pdbx_description
1 polymer ?
#
loop_
_entity_poly.entity_id
_entity_poly.type
_entity_poly.pdbx_seq_one_letter_code
_entity_poly.pdbx_strand_id
1 'polypeptide(L)'
;MSIADKDLQRYRFLLMYDDERVMDVAVALREQQGQDWWKLVIDLEEGGYAISDVSQLTVYLNEHGGDLLEQPLASLVGPVFQKTDAVLEREATTVEEAREAAFDSDAQVAVILDDEEVVGVLPVGTRSGSPFDASLVNLAGQYAELPAEGLVSKRRLARKKKKKK
;
A
#
# COMPACT_ATOMS: atom_id res chain seq x y z
N MET A 1 19.91 16.07 3.49
CA MET A 1 18.60 15.55 3.96
C MET A 1 18.08 16.51 5.01
N SER A 2 17.06 17.28 4.64
CA SER A 2 16.36 18.19 5.56
C SER A 2 15.57 17.36 6.58
N ILE A 3 15.45 17.88 7.80
CA ILE A 3 14.68 17.29 8.90
C ILE A 3 13.20 17.09 8.53
N ALA A 4 12.71 17.80 7.49
CA ALA A 4 11.33 17.73 7.01
C ALA A 4 10.90 16.37 6.41
N ASP A 5 11.82 15.53 5.91
CA ASP A 5 11.42 14.24 5.29
C ASP A 5 11.07 13.16 6.32
N LYS A 6 11.58 13.28 7.56
CA LYS A 6 11.40 12.25 8.59
C LYS A 6 10.01 12.28 9.23
N ASP A 7 9.36 13.44 9.27
CA ASP A 7 8.04 13.59 9.87
C ASP A 7 6.90 13.27 8.90
N LEU A 8 7.13 13.36 7.58
CA LEU A 8 6.17 12.90 6.57
C LEU A 8 6.09 11.39 6.42
N GLN A 9 7.16 10.67 6.79
CA GLN A 9 7.25 9.22 6.68
C GLN A 9 6.99 8.54 8.04
N ARG A 10 6.06 9.03 8.86
CA ARG A 10 5.74 8.29 10.10
C ARG A 10 5.26 6.87 9.82
N TYR A 11 4.77 6.59 8.61
CA TYR A 11 4.40 5.26 8.15
C TYR A 11 4.98 5.00 6.77
N ARG A 12 5.80 3.95 6.65
CA ARG A 12 6.16 3.41 5.34
C ARG A 12 4.97 2.64 4.78
N PHE A 13 4.67 2.83 3.50
CA PHE A 13 3.52 2.21 2.86
C PHE A 13 3.90 1.62 1.50
N LEU A 14 3.07 0.72 1.02
CA LEU A 14 3.06 0.19 -0.33
C LEU A 14 1.74 0.59 -0.98
N LEU A 15 1.79 1.35 -2.06
CA LEU A 15 0.60 1.67 -2.87
C LEU A 15 0.43 0.65 -3.98
N MET A 16 -0.74 0.01 -3.98
CA MET A 16 -1.16 -0.98 -4.95
C MET A 16 -2.53 -0.61 -5.53
N TYR A 17 -2.88 -1.23 -6.65
CA TYR A 17 -4.18 -1.08 -7.28
C TYR A 17 -5.05 -2.31 -6.98
N ASP A 18 -6.37 -2.12 -6.91
CA ASP A 18 -7.32 -3.21 -6.60
C ASP A 18 -7.28 -4.39 -7.60
N ASP A 19 -6.84 -4.15 -8.84
CA ASP A 19 -6.65 -5.16 -9.88
C ASP A 19 -5.31 -5.91 -9.79
N GLU A 20 -4.38 -5.47 -8.93
CA GLU A 20 -3.15 -6.19 -8.62
C GLU A 20 -3.45 -7.39 -7.71
N ARG A 21 -2.57 -8.40 -7.73
CA ARG A 21 -2.73 -9.64 -6.95
C ARG A 21 -1.89 -9.63 -5.68
N VAL A 22 -2.16 -10.55 -4.77
CA VAL A 22 -1.34 -10.76 -3.56
C VAL A 22 0.13 -11.06 -3.92
N MET A 23 0.36 -11.82 -4.99
CA MET A 23 1.71 -12.04 -5.53
C MET A 23 2.43 -10.72 -5.84
N ASP A 24 1.73 -9.76 -6.43
CA ASP A 24 2.32 -8.48 -6.84
C ASP A 24 2.72 -7.63 -5.61
N VAL A 25 2.01 -7.79 -4.48
CA VAL A 25 2.41 -7.19 -3.18
C VAL A 25 3.74 -7.76 -2.70
N ALA A 26 3.89 -9.10 -2.71
CA ALA A 26 5.11 -9.76 -2.27
C ALA A 26 6.31 -9.34 -3.12
N VAL A 27 6.13 -9.22 -4.44
CA VAL A 27 7.18 -8.75 -5.34
C VAL A 27 7.53 -7.28 -5.08
N ALA A 28 6.53 -6.41 -4.95
CA ALA A 28 6.76 -4.99 -4.70
C ALA A 28 7.45 -4.74 -3.34
N LEU A 29 7.12 -5.52 -2.30
CA LEU A 29 7.87 -5.50 -1.03
C LEU A 29 9.32 -5.92 -1.21
N ARG A 30 9.61 -6.98 -1.98
CA ARG A 30 10.98 -7.42 -2.24
C ARG A 30 11.78 -6.33 -2.97
N GLU A 31 11.21 -5.72 -4.00
CA GLU A 31 11.85 -4.65 -4.79
C GLU A 31 12.17 -3.41 -3.94
N GLN A 32 11.25 -3.03 -3.04
CA GLN A 32 11.42 -1.86 -2.17
C GLN A 32 12.17 -2.16 -0.86
N GLN A 33 12.63 -3.42 -0.67
CA GLN A 33 13.16 -3.91 0.61
C GLN A 33 12.22 -3.57 1.78
N GLY A 34 10.92 -3.71 1.50
CA GLY A 34 9.81 -3.44 2.40
C GLY A 34 9.80 -4.38 3.59
N GLN A 35 8.92 -4.08 4.54
CA GLN A 35 8.77 -4.84 5.77
C GLN A 35 7.29 -5.07 6.05
N ASP A 36 6.96 -6.17 6.72
CA ASP A 36 5.58 -6.54 7.02
C ASP A 36 4.84 -5.57 7.96
N TRP A 37 5.57 -4.65 8.62
CA TRP A 37 4.99 -3.55 9.38
C TRP A 37 4.61 -2.32 8.53
N TRP A 38 4.90 -2.34 7.23
CA TRP A 38 4.46 -1.29 6.31
C TRP A 38 2.94 -1.37 6.12
N LYS A 39 2.33 -0.23 5.85
CA LYS A 39 0.93 -0.17 5.46
C LYS A 39 0.79 -0.60 4.01
N LEU A 40 -0.17 -1.48 3.71
CA LEU A 40 -0.60 -1.75 2.34
C LEU A 40 -1.82 -0.88 2.06
N VAL A 41 -1.69 0.02 1.07
CA VAL A 41 -2.75 0.91 0.60
C VAL A 41 -3.18 0.42 -0.78
N ILE A 42 -4.49 0.25 -0.95
CA ILE A 42 -5.11 -0.19 -2.20
C ILE A 42 -5.98 0.96 -2.71
N ASP A 43 -5.71 1.40 -3.93
CA ASP A 43 -6.53 2.36 -4.66
C ASP A 43 -7.72 1.63 -5.33
N LEU A 44 -8.94 1.94 -4.88
CA LEU A 44 -10.19 1.33 -5.36
C LEU A 44 -10.86 2.14 -6.49
N GLU A 45 -10.16 3.14 -7.06
CA GLU A 45 -10.73 4.15 -7.95
C GLU A 45 -11.74 5.10 -7.27
N GLU A 46 -12.13 6.16 -7.99
CA GLU A 46 -13.15 7.15 -7.56
C GLU A 46 -12.94 7.77 -6.16
N GLY A 47 -11.70 7.83 -5.67
CA GLY A 47 -11.37 8.39 -4.35
C GLY A 47 -11.53 7.40 -3.19
N GLY A 48 -11.90 6.15 -3.47
CA GLY A 48 -11.99 5.08 -2.48
C GLY A 48 -10.65 4.40 -2.27
N TYR A 49 -10.34 4.11 -1.00
CA TYR A 49 -9.14 3.37 -0.62
C TYR A 49 -9.46 2.21 0.32
N ALA A 50 -8.55 1.25 0.37
CA ALA A 50 -8.52 0.27 1.44
C ALA A 50 -7.12 0.20 2.05
N ILE A 51 -7.03 0.03 3.37
CA ILE A 51 -5.76 0.04 4.08
C ILE A 51 -5.70 -1.07 5.13
N SER A 52 -4.51 -1.66 5.28
CA SER A 52 -4.17 -2.56 6.38
C SER A 52 -2.65 -2.64 6.58
N ASP A 53 -2.19 -3.30 7.63
CA ASP A 53 -0.78 -3.68 7.74
C ASP A 53 -0.50 -4.86 6.79
N VAL A 54 0.68 -4.89 6.16
CA VAL A 54 1.10 -6.03 5.31
C VAL A 54 1.03 -7.35 6.08
N SER A 55 1.34 -7.34 7.37
CA SER A 55 1.25 -8.50 8.25
C SER A 55 -0.13 -9.16 8.27
N GLN A 56 -1.22 -8.40 8.07
CA GLN A 56 -2.57 -8.97 7.99
C GLN A 56 -2.73 -9.82 6.74
N LEU A 57 -2.12 -9.40 5.62
CA LEU A 57 -2.07 -10.20 4.41
C LEU A 57 -1.19 -11.46 4.60
N THR A 58 -0.10 -11.36 5.36
CA THR A 58 0.73 -12.53 5.72
C THR A 58 -0.07 -13.55 6.53
N VAL A 59 -0.81 -13.11 7.55
CA VAL A 59 -1.70 -13.99 8.35
C VAL A 59 -2.73 -14.65 7.46
N TYR A 60 -3.40 -13.86 6.61
CA TYR A 60 -4.44 -14.37 5.72
C TYR A 60 -3.90 -15.39 4.70
N LEU A 61 -2.71 -15.15 4.14
CA LEU A 61 -2.01 -16.10 3.26
C LEU A 61 -1.64 -17.40 3.99
N ASN A 62 -1.22 -17.31 5.25
CA ASN A 62 -0.89 -18.50 6.04
C ASN A 62 -2.13 -19.36 6.32
N GLU A 63 -3.30 -18.73 6.50
CA GLU A 63 -4.57 -19.43 6.76
C GLU A 63 -5.19 -20.04 5.50
N HIS A 64 -5.08 -19.36 4.34
CA HIS A 64 -5.79 -19.74 3.11
C HIS A 64 -4.88 -20.40 2.05
N GLY A 65 -3.56 -20.37 2.23
CA GLY A 65 -2.59 -21.04 1.39
C GLY A 65 -2.31 -20.35 0.05
N GLY A 66 -1.53 -21.02 -0.80
CA GLY A 66 -0.97 -20.47 -2.03
C GLY A 66 -1.96 -19.98 -3.08
N ASP A 67 -3.20 -20.48 -3.09
CA ASP A 67 -4.26 -20.04 -4.03
C ASP A 67 -4.59 -18.55 -3.86
N LEU A 68 -4.32 -17.99 -2.68
CA LEU A 68 -4.50 -16.56 -2.41
C LEU A 68 -3.56 -15.70 -3.26
N LEU A 69 -2.39 -16.20 -3.67
CA LEU A 69 -1.38 -15.42 -4.39
C LEU A 69 -1.91 -14.86 -5.72
N GLU A 70 -2.85 -15.56 -6.34
CA GLU A 70 -3.46 -15.18 -7.61
C GLU A 70 -4.73 -14.34 -7.47
N GLN A 71 -5.23 -14.14 -6.24
CA GLN A 71 -6.45 -13.37 -6.02
C GLN A 71 -6.20 -11.86 -6.17
N PRO A 72 -7.12 -11.12 -6.84
CA PRO A 72 -7.09 -9.67 -6.88
C PRO A 72 -7.26 -9.05 -5.49
N LEU A 73 -6.54 -7.97 -5.22
CA LEU A 73 -6.61 -7.24 -3.95
C LEU A 73 -8.03 -6.71 -3.66
N ALA A 74 -8.79 -6.35 -4.69
CA ALA A 74 -10.20 -5.97 -4.58
C ALA A 74 -11.05 -7.00 -3.81
N SER A 75 -10.78 -8.30 -4.01
CA SER A 75 -11.54 -9.39 -3.38
C SER A 75 -11.29 -9.51 -1.88
N LEU A 76 -10.22 -8.90 -1.39
CA LEU A 76 -9.78 -8.93 0.00
C LEU A 76 -10.23 -7.69 0.78
N VAL A 77 -10.93 -6.76 0.14
CA VAL A 77 -11.55 -5.60 0.77
C VAL A 77 -12.77 -6.03 1.57
N GLY A 78 -12.76 -5.79 2.88
CA GLY A 78 -13.70 -6.32 3.86
C GLY A 78 -13.08 -7.42 4.71
N PRO A 79 -12.67 -8.57 4.10
CA PRO A 79 -12.03 -9.66 4.84
C PRO A 79 -10.68 -9.30 5.47
N VAL A 80 -9.81 -8.58 4.73
CA VAL A 80 -8.43 -8.26 5.13
C VAL A 80 -8.22 -6.76 5.22
N PHE A 81 -8.74 -6.01 4.24
CA PHE A 81 -8.54 -4.57 4.13
C PHE A 81 -9.78 -3.81 4.56
N GLN A 82 -9.61 -2.81 5.42
CA GLN A 82 -10.70 -1.92 5.78
C GLN A 82 -10.80 -0.81 4.74
N LYS A 83 -12.02 -0.56 4.24
CA LYS A 83 -12.27 0.60 3.40
C LYS A 83 -12.04 1.87 4.22
N THR A 84 -11.39 2.83 3.59
CA THR A 84 -11.20 4.16 4.14
C THR A 84 -11.38 5.20 3.06
N ASP A 85 -11.98 6.31 3.47
CA ASP A 85 -12.04 7.51 2.66
C ASP A 85 -10.79 8.34 2.89
N ALA A 86 -10.39 9.11 1.86
CA ALA A 86 -9.31 10.06 2.00
C ALA A 86 -9.79 11.27 2.82
N VAL A 87 -8.96 11.72 3.77
CA VAL A 87 -9.17 12.99 4.49
C VAL A 87 -9.03 14.17 3.52
N LEU A 88 -8.20 14.00 2.51
CA LEU A 88 -8.05 14.93 1.41
C LEU A 88 -7.92 14.16 0.10
N GLU A 89 -8.85 14.41 -0.82
CA GLU A 89 -8.91 13.77 -2.13
C GLU A 89 -7.77 14.23 -3.05
N ARG A 90 -7.64 13.58 -4.22
CA ARG A 90 -6.61 13.79 -5.27
C ARG A 90 -6.48 15.23 -5.81
N GLU A 91 -7.21 16.20 -5.26
CA GLU A 91 -7.15 17.63 -5.63
C GLU A 91 -6.07 18.42 -4.88
N ALA A 92 -5.34 17.84 -3.90
CA ALA A 92 -4.11 18.47 -3.41
C ALA A 92 -3.11 18.61 -4.56
N THR A 93 -2.83 19.86 -4.93
CA THR A 93 -1.88 20.20 -5.98
C THR A 93 -0.43 20.17 -5.51
N THR A 94 -0.19 20.15 -4.20
CA THR A 94 1.17 20.17 -3.63
C THR A 94 1.35 19.24 -2.43
N VAL A 95 2.60 18.83 -2.19
CA VAL A 95 2.99 18.04 -1.02
C VAL A 95 2.81 18.85 0.27
N GLU A 96 3.04 20.16 0.22
CA GLU A 96 2.85 21.09 1.33
C GLU A 96 1.39 21.14 1.82
N GLU A 97 0.41 21.23 0.92
CA GLU A 97 -1.02 21.18 1.29
C GLU A 97 -1.39 19.85 1.96
N ALA A 98 -0.86 18.75 1.44
CA ALA A 98 -1.08 17.43 2.03
C ALA A 98 -0.44 17.30 3.43
N ARG A 99 0.69 17.98 3.66
CA ARG A 99 1.36 18.04 4.98
C ARG A 99 0.53 18.80 5.99
N GLU A 100 0.00 19.95 5.58
CA GLU A 100 -0.84 20.79 6.44
C GLU A 100 -2.11 20.04 6.84
N ALA A 101 -2.80 19.44 5.87
CA ALA A 101 -3.97 18.59 6.14
C ALA A 101 -3.63 17.39 7.06
N ALA A 102 -2.45 16.80 6.90
CA ALA A 102 -2.00 15.71 7.76
C ALA A 102 -1.68 16.17 9.19
N PHE A 103 -1.16 17.39 9.34
CA PHE A 103 -0.82 17.97 10.64
C PHE A 103 -2.06 18.41 11.42
N ASP A 104 -3.06 18.96 10.73
CA ASP A 104 -4.30 19.45 11.32
C ASP A 104 -5.33 18.33 11.59
N SER A 105 -5.06 17.11 11.14
CA SER A 105 -5.93 15.95 11.35
C SER A 105 -5.88 15.45 12.79
N ASP A 106 -7.05 15.33 13.41
CA ASP A 106 -7.21 14.67 14.72
C ASP A 106 -6.93 13.14 14.67
N ALA A 107 -6.91 12.55 13.47
CA ALA A 107 -6.58 11.15 13.23
C ALA A 107 -5.10 10.95 12.86
N GLN A 108 -4.55 9.76 13.17
CA GLN A 108 -3.25 9.34 12.63
C GLN A 108 -3.38 9.07 11.13
N VAL A 109 -2.78 9.95 10.33
CA VAL A 109 -2.84 9.90 8.86
C VAL A 109 -1.46 9.75 8.24
N ALA A 110 -1.42 9.34 6.97
CA ALA A 110 -0.23 9.34 6.13
C ALA A 110 -0.51 10.02 4.80
N VAL A 111 0.48 10.78 4.32
CA VAL A 111 0.48 11.34 2.97
C VAL A 111 0.91 10.23 2.00
N ILE A 112 0.00 9.82 1.13
CA ILE A 112 0.25 8.77 0.14
C ILE A 112 0.75 9.43 -1.14
N LEU A 113 1.92 8.99 -1.57
CA LEU A 113 2.59 9.45 -2.77
C LEU A 113 2.67 8.32 -3.79
N ASP A 114 2.49 8.66 -5.07
CA ASP A 114 2.78 7.81 -6.23
C ASP A 114 3.78 8.54 -7.13
N ASP A 115 5.04 8.10 -7.15
CA ASP A 115 6.11 8.72 -7.95
C ASP A 115 6.12 10.27 -7.81
N GLU A 116 6.15 10.75 -6.57
CA GLU A 116 6.19 12.17 -6.14
C GLU A 116 4.87 12.96 -6.25
N GLU A 117 3.81 12.38 -6.82
CA GLU A 117 2.48 13.00 -6.85
C GLU A 117 1.68 12.63 -5.60
N VAL A 118 0.97 13.61 -5.02
CA VAL A 118 0.05 13.35 -3.90
C VAL A 118 -1.16 12.61 -4.42
N VAL A 119 -1.37 11.40 -3.90
CA VAL A 119 -2.54 10.57 -4.20
C VAL A 119 -3.66 10.84 -3.21
N GLY A 120 -3.31 11.12 -1.95
CA GLY A 120 -4.26 11.51 -0.91
C GLY A 120 -3.65 11.47 0.48
N VAL A 121 -4.42 11.95 1.46
CA VAL A 121 -4.09 11.83 2.89
C VAL A 121 -5.04 10.81 3.51
N LEU A 122 -4.51 9.67 3.97
CA LEU A 122 -5.32 8.55 4.45
C LEU A 122 -5.13 8.30 5.94
N PRO A 123 -6.18 7.97 6.71
CA PRO A 123 -6.03 7.50 8.07
C PRO A 123 -5.37 6.11 8.07
N VAL A 124 -4.32 5.94 8.86
CA VAL A 124 -3.52 4.71 8.88
C VAL A 124 -3.76 3.84 10.10
N GLY A 125 -4.55 4.33 11.07
CA GLY A 125 -4.80 3.66 12.34
C GLY A 125 -3.52 3.46 13.17
N THR A 126 -3.68 3.02 14.40
CA THR A 126 -2.55 2.60 15.23
C THR A 126 -1.96 1.29 14.71
N ARG A 127 -0.64 1.15 14.78
CA ARG A 127 0.07 -0.08 14.38
C ARG A 127 -0.50 -1.28 15.13
N SER A 128 -1.13 -2.20 14.42
CA SER A 128 -1.74 -3.41 14.96
C SER A 128 -0.89 -4.61 14.54
N GLY A 129 0.31 -4.72 15.10
CA GLY A 129 1.22 -5.78 14.69
C GLY A 129 2.21 -6.17 15.77
N SER A 130 1.95 -7.34 16.37
CA SER A 130 2.97 -8.15 17.04
C SER A 130 4.12 -8.42 16.05
N PRO A 131 5.40 -8.47 16.50
CA PRO A 131 6.50 -8.89 15.65
C PRO A 131 6.25 -10.36 15.24
N PHE A 132 5.66 -10.56 14.06
CA PHE A 132 5.55 -11.88 13.46
C PHE A 132 6.85 -12.19 12.71
N ASP A 133 7.38 -13.40 12.90
CA ASP A 133 8.63 -13.88 12.31
C ASP A 133 8.51 -14.27 10.83
N ALA A 134 7.29 -14.38 10.30
CA ALA A 134 7.05 -14.71 8.89
C ALA A 134 6.93 -13.43 8.07
N SER A 135 7.83 -13.23 7.10
CA SER A 135 7.69 -12.18 6.09
C SER A 135 6.80 -12.66 4.94
N LEU A 136 5.90 -11.80 4.45
CA LEU A 136 5.03 -12.07 3.29
C LEU A 136 5.84 -12.59 2.10
N VAL A 137 7.03 -12.02 1.86
CA VAL A 137 7.93 -12.40 0.77
C VAL A 137 8.37 -13.86 0.92
N ASN A 138 8.80 -14.24 2.13
CA ASN A 138 9.26 -15.60 2.41
C ASN A 138 8.10 -16.60 2.30
N LEU A 139 6.93 -16.24 2.86
CA LEU A 139 5.75 -17.11 2.84
C LEU A 139 5.23 -17.31 1.41
N ALA A 140 5.13 -16.25 0.61
CA ALA A 140 4.76 -16.36 -0.79
C ALA A 140 5.75 -17.25 -1.58
N GLY A 141 7.06 -17.09 -1.33
CA GLY A 141 8.11 -17.90 -1.92
C GLY A 141 8.06 -19.40 -1.59
N GLN A 142 7.38 -19.79 -0.50
CA GLN A 142 7.15 -21.21 -0.17
C GLN A 142 6.06 -21.84 -1.04
N TYR A 143 5.08 -21.04 -1.50
CA TYR A 143 3.97 -21.52 -2.32
C TYR A 143 4.26 -21.44 -3.81
N ALA A 144 4.95 -20.39 -4.26
CA ALA A 144 5.30 -20.20 -5.66
C ALA A 144 6.59 -19.39 -5.82
N GLU A 145 7.29 -19.61 -6.93
CA GLU A 145 8.46 -18.80 -7.28
C GLU A 145 8.03 -17.35 -7.53
N LEU A 146 8.58 -16.42 -6.76
CA LEU A 146 8.29 -14.99 -6.94
C LEU A 146 8.89 -14.52 -8.27
N PRO A 147 8.07 -13.95 -9.19
CA PRO A 147 8.55 -13.38 -10.44
C PRO A 147 9.72 -12.42 -10.23
N ALA A 148 10.65 -12.33 -11.18
CA ALA A 148 11.81 -11.42 -11.07
C ALA A 148 11.40 -9.93 -11.05
N GLU A 149 10.32 -9.60 -11.74
CA GLU A 149 9.70 -8.27 -11.76
C GLU A 149 8.22 -8.42 -11.44
N GLY A 150 7.64 -7.46 -10.73
CA GLY A 150 6.20 -7.46 -10.46
C GLY A 150 5.41 -7.43 -11.78
N LEU A 151 4.27 -8.14 -11.85
CA LEU A 151 3.36 -7.92 -12.97
C LEU A 151 2.79 -6.51 -12.83
N VAL A 152 3.30 -5.60 -13.65
CA VAL A 152 2.90 -4.19 -13.64
C VAL A 152 1.44 -4.11 -14.07
N SER A 153 0.53 -3.71 -13.17
CA SER A 153 -0.87 -3.51 -13.50
C SER A 153 -1.02 -2.60 -14.72
N LYS A 154 -2.10 -2.81 -15.48
CA LYS A 154 -2.43 -1.97 -16.64
C LYS A 154 -2.52 -0.50 -16.25
N ARG A 155 -2.97 -0.21 -15.02
CA ARG A 155 -3.03 1.14 -14.46
C ARG A 155 -1.65 1.72 -14.20
N ARG A 156 -0.75 0.97 -13.57
CA ARG A 156 0.65 1.37 -13.36
C ARG A 156 1.36 1.63 -14.70
N LEU A 157 1.10 0.81 -15.73
CA LEU A 157 1.60 1.05 -17.10
C LEU A 157 0.98 2.30 -17.76
N ALA A 158 -0.32 2.52 -17.61
CA ALA A 158 -1.02 3.67 -18.19
C ALA A 158 -0.54 5.00 -17.60
N ARG A 159 -0.28 5.04 -16.28
CA ARG A 159 0.30 6.21 -15.60
C ARG A 159 1.75 6.48 -16.02
N LYS A 160 2.60 5.46 -16.08
CA LYS A 160 3.97 5.60 -16.62
C LYS A 160 3.99 6.16 -18.05
N LYS A 161 2.98 5.85 -18.88
CA LYS A 161 2.84 6.40 -20.24
C LYS A 161 2.39 7.86 -20.27
N LYS A 162 1.51 8.29 -19.35
CA LYS A 162 1.11 9.71 -19.24
C LYS A 162 2.30 10.61 -18.91
N LYS A 163 3.27 10.14 -18.13
CA LYS A 163 4.50 10.88 -17.78
C LYS A 163 5.53 11.02 -18.91
N LYS A 164 5.42 10.24 -20.00
CA LYS A 164 6.33 10.33 -21.16
C LYS A 164 5.86 11.28 -22.27
N LYS A 165 4.71 11.93 -22.09
CA LYS A 165 4.17 12.94 -23.00
C LYS A 165 4.28 14.32 -22.37
#